data_AF-A0A9W4R3Y5-F1
#
_entry.id   AF-A0A9W4R3Y5-F1
#
_cell.length_a   1.000
_cell.length_b   1.000
_cell.length_c   1.000
_cell.angle_alpha   90.00
_cell.angle_beta   90.00
_cell.angle_gamma   90.00
#
_symmetry.space_group_name_H-M   'P 1'
#
loop_
_entity.id
_entity.type
_entity.pdbx_description
1 polymer ?
#
loop_
_entity_poly.entity_id
_entity_poly.type
_entity_poly.pdbx_seq_one_letter_code
_entity_poly.pdbx_strand_id
1 'polypeptide(L)'
;MSSILMNIGWTLIAIKVCLLLILFVFTKDTVKSLFVAKPINDKHVQFEHSLFMYVFASVVFQLVGRFISDEILAAELGVQAKRQIFYIFFCIYEGLFMVAVIQWHNYKRCEFARITTYGFYICAMTVVLNLCRYVDRVVFDTDILRGVYGQVVALTNIFLCVLMAYYPFYRLTLLFTKKSSGNNKVHD
;
A
#
# COMPACT_ATOMS: atom_id res chain seq x y z
N MET A 1 17.86 8.74 13.04
CA MET A 1 17.33 8.38 11.70
C MET A 1 17.47 9.61 10.82
N SER A 2 18.01 9.53 9.61
CA SER A 2 18.17 10.72 8.77
C SER A 2 16.79 11.32 8.47
N SER A 3 16.65 12.65 8.57
CA SER A 3 15.41 13.39 8.27
C SER A 3 14.78 12.99 6.93
N ILE A 4 15.62 12.61 5.97
CA ILE A 4 15.25 12.14 4.63
C ILE A 4 14.37 10.87 4.69
N LEU A 5 14.72 9.85 5.48
CA LEU A 5 13.93 8.61 5.55
C LEU A 5 12.58 8.82 6.24
N MET A 6 12.54 9.71 7.23
CA MET A 6 11.30 10.13 7.88
C MET A 6 10.37 10.82 6.87
N ASN A 7 10.91 11.73 6.07
CA ASN A 7 10.15 12.45 5.05
C ASN A 7 9.60 11.51 3.97
N ILE A 8 10.37 10.50 3.53
CA ILE A 8 9.91 9.50 2.56
C ILE A 8 8.72 8.71 3.11
N GLY A 9 8.76 8.27 4.36
CA GLY A 9 7.66 7.52 4.98
C GLY A 9 6.34 8.29 4.98
N TRP A 10 6.37 9.55 5.43
CA TRP A 10 5.21 10.43 5.44
C TRP A 10 4.73 10.79 4.03
N THR A 11 5.65 10.96 3.08
CA THR A 11 5.32 11.23 1.68
C THR A 11 4.55 10.07 1.06
N LEU A 12 4.96 8.82 1.32
CA LEU A 12 4.24 7.64 0.84
C LEU A 12 2.83 7.53 1.42
N ILE A 13 2.67 7.82 2.72
CA ILE A 13 1.35 7.87 3.36
C ILE A 13 0.48 8.95 2.70
N ALA A 14 1.01 10.17 2.53
CA ALA A 14 0.30 11.27 1.91
C ALA A 14 -0.16 10.92 0.47
N ILE A 15 0.72 10.30 -0.34
CA ILE A 15 0.37 9.84 -1.69
C ILE A 15 -0.81 8.87 -1.63
N LYS A 16 -0.77 7.85 -0.76
CA LYS A 16 -1.84 6.85 -0.68
C LYS A 16 -3.15 7.45 -0.16
N VAL A 17 -3.10 8.40 0.78
CA VAL A 17 -4.27 9.16 1.23
C VAL A 17 -4.87 9.96 0.08
N CYS A 18 -4.05 10.66 -0.72
CA CYS A 18 -4.51 11.37 -1.91
C CYS A 18 -5.16 10.42 -2.92
N LEU A 19 -4.56 9.25 -3.19
CA LEU A 19 -5.15 8.23 -4.08
C LEU A 19 -6.50 7.73 -3.56
N LEU A 20 -6.61 7.50 -2.25
CA LEU A 20 -7.85 7.08 -1.61
C LEU A 20 -8.93 8.16 -1.75
N LEU A 21 -8.60 9.43 -1.54
CA LEU A 21 -9.53 10.56 -1.74
C LEU A 21 -9.98 10.66 -3.21
N ILE A 22 -9.07 10.49 -4.15
CA ILE A 22 -9.40 10.47 -5.58
C ILE A 22 -10.37 9.32 -5.88
N LEU A 23 -10.11 8.11 -5.39
CA LEU A 23 -11.02 6.96 -5.54
C LEU A 23 -12.40 7.25 -4.91
N PHE A 24 -12.45 7.92 -3.76
CA PHE A 24 -13.70 8.34 -3.14
C PHE A 24 -14.50 9.34 -4.00
N VAL A 25 -13.84 10.26 -4.68
CA VAL A 25 -14.51 11.23 -5.57
C VAL A 25 -15.02 10.56 -6.84
N PHE A 26 -14.29 9.56 -7.35
CA PHE A 26 -14.60 8.90 -8.63
C PHE A 26 -15.55 7.71 -8.54
N THR A 27 -15.71 7.15 -7.34
CA THR A 27 -16.65 6.07 -7.12
C THR A 27 -18.07 6.55 -7.36
N LYS A 28 -18.87 5.74 -8.06
CA LYS A 28 -20.30 6.00 -8.20
C LYS A 28 -21.10 5.46 -7.02
N ASP A 29 -20.47 4.61 -6.22
CA ASP A 29 -21.07 3.95 -5.07
C ASP A 29 -21.04 4.83 -3.82
N THR A 30 -22.04 4.65 -2.95
CA THR A 30 -22.04 5.31 -1.65
C THR A 30 -20.88 4.83 -0.78
N VAL A 31 -20.38 5.67 0.13
CA VAL A 31 -19.32 5.31 1.07
C VAL A 31 -19.65 4.01 1.82
N LYS A 32 -20.88 3.86 2.29
CA LYS A 32 -21.32 2.63 2.97
C LYS A 32 -21.19 1.38 2.07
N SER A 33 -21.48 1.52 0.78
CA SER A 33 -21.32 0.44 -0.20
C SER A 33 -19.85 0.04 -0.38
N LEU A 34 -18.94 1.02 -0.41
CA LEU A 34 -17.50 0.77 -0.53
C LEU A 34 -16.91 0.00 0.65
N PHE A 35 -17.46 0.13 1.86
CA PHE A 35 -16.97 -0.63 3.03
C PHE A 35 -17.67 -1.98 3.21
N VAL A 36 -18.99 -2.01 3.07
CA VAL A 36 -19.81 -3.14 3.58
C VAL A 36 -20.54 -3.91 2.48
N ALA A 37 -21.06 -3.22 1.46
CA ALA A 37 -21.95 -3.87 0.51
C ALA A 37 -21.21 -4.70 -0.55
N LYS A 38 -21.80 -5.83 -0.93
CA LYS A 38 -21.32 -6.62 -2.08
C LYS A 38 -21.44 -5.78 -3.37
N PRO A 39 -20.38 -5.65 -4.18
CA PRO A 39 -20.46 -4.97 -5.46
C PRO A 39 -21.40 -5.68 -6.43
N ILE A 40 -21.98 -4.92 -7.34
CA ILE A 40 -22.75 -5.44 -8.48
C ILE A 40 -21.83 -6.33 -9.34
N ASN A 41 -22.39 -7.30 -10.05
CA ASN A 41 -21.64 -8.22 -10.93
C ASN A 41 -21.14 -7.55 -12.23
N ASP A 42 -20.56 -6.36 -12.10
CA ASP A 42 -19.84 -5.63 -13.15
C ASP A 42 -18.34 -5.69 -12.82
N LYS A 43 -17.54 -6.15 -13.79
CA LYS A 43 -16.08 -6.28 -13.64
C LYS A 43 -15.43 -4.94 -13.26
N HIS A 44 -15.94 -3.81 -13.78
CA HIS A 44 -15.39 -2.50 -13.47
C HIS A 44 -15.64 -2.10 -12.01
N VAL A 45 -16.86 -2.29 -11.51
CA VAL A 45 -17.23 -1.97 -10.12
C VAL A 45 -16.49 -2.89 -9.14
N GLN A 46 -16.38 -4.17 -9.46
CA GLN A 46 -15.60 -5.12 -8.64
C GLN A 46 -14.13 -4.73 -8.56
N PHE A 47 -13.54 -4.29 -9.68
CA PHE A 47 -12.18 -3.78 -9.72
C PHE A 47 -12.02 -2.53 -8.83
N GLU A 48 -12.93 -1.56 -8.90
CA GLU A 48 -12.89 -0.35 -8.07
C GLU A 48 -12.99 -0.68 -6.58
N HIS A 49 -13.88 -1.60 -6.20
CA HIS A 49 -14.00 -2.08 -4.81
C HIS A 49 -12.72 -2.78 -4.34
N SER A 50 -12.14 -3.66 -5.17
CA SER A 50 -10.88 -4.36 -4.87
C SER A 50 -9.72 -3.39 -4.67
N LEU A 51 -9.59 -2.41 -5.57
CA LEU A 51 -8.54 -1.40 -5.49
C LEU A 51 -8.72 -0.51 -4.25
N PHE A 52 -9.96 -0.08 -3.99
CA PHE A 52 -10.30 0.71 -2.82
C PHE A 52 -9.90 0.01 -1.51
N MET A 53 -10.32 -1.25 -1.33
CA MET A 53 -9.99 -2.01 -0.13
C MET A 53 -8.48 -2.16 0.06
N TYR A 54 -7.76 -2.45 -1.02
CA TYR A 54 -6.31 -2.60 -0.96
C TYR A 54 -5.61 -1.29 -0.59
N VAL A 55 -5.97 -0.17 -1.23
CA VAL A 55 -5.40 1.16 -0.93
C VAL A 55 -5.75 1.58 0.49
N PHE A 56 -7.01 1.43 0.91
CA PHE A 56 -7.46 1.76 2.26
C PHE A 56 -6.69 0.96 3.32
N ALA A 57 -6.65 -0.37 3.19
CA ALA A 57 -5.91 -1.22 4.11
C ALA A 57 -4.42 -0.86 4.11
N SER A 58 -3.84 -0.55 2.94
CA SER A 58 -2.44 -0.16 2.84
C SER A 58 -2.13 1.17 3.57
N VAL A 59 -3.05 2.15 3.52
CA VAL A 59 -2.91 3.40 4.29
C VAL A 59 -2.92 3.10 5.79
N VAL A 60 -3.92 2.35 6.26
CA VAL A 60 -4.08 2.01 7.69
C VAL A 60 -2.85 1.27 8.19
N PHE A 61 -2.43 0.22 7.48
CA PHE A 61 -1.28 -0.58 7.87
C PHE A 61 0.03 0.21 7.76
N GLN A 62 0.20 1.09 6.78
CA GLN A 62 1.41 1.90 6.71
C GLN A 62 1.50 2.92 7.85
N LEU A 63 0.37 3.52 8.23
CA LEU A 63 0.29 4.46 9.35
C LEU A 63 0.60 3.77 10.68
N VAL A 64 -0.09 2.66 10.97
CA VAL A 64 0.16 1.88 12.19
C VAL A 64 1.58 1.33 12.22
N GLY A 65 2.08 0.81 11.10
CA GLY A 65 3.44 0.29 10.99
C GLY A 65 4.49 1.37 11.23
N ARG A 66 4.23 2.61 10.79
CA ARG A 66 5.11 3.75 11.07
C ARG A 66 5.20 4.05 12.55
N PHE A 67 4.06 4.16 13.25
CA PHE A 67 4.05 4.38 14.70
C PHE A 67 4.79 3.28 15.44
N ILE A 68 4.51 2.01 15.12
CA ILE A 68 5.17 0.88 15.78
C ILE A 68 6.67 0.86 15.49
N SER A 69 7.10 1.18 14.26
CA SER A 69 8.53 1.33 13.93
C SER A 69 9.20 2.36 14.82
N ASP A 70 8.59 3.53 14.99
CA ASP A 70 9.17 4.62 15.77
C ASP A 70 9.25 4.22 17.26
N GLU A 71 8.25 3.53 17.80
CA GLU A 71 8.26 2.98 19.16
C GLU A 71 9.35 1.90 19.37
N ILE A 72 9.49 0.94 18.44
CA ILE A 72 10.54 -0.10 18.52
C ILE A 72 11.93 0.54 18.53
N LEU A 73 12.13 1.59 17.72
CA LEU A 73 13.41 2.28 17.62
C LEU A 73 13.69 3.15 18.86
N ALA A 74 12.66 3.75 19.46
CA ALA A 74 12.76 4.58 20.66
C ALA A 74 12.94 3.77 21.95
N ALA A 75 12.45 2.52 22.00
CA ALA A 75 12.53 1.67 23.19
C ALA A 75 13.97 1.53 23.73
N GLU A 76 14.16 1.46 25.03
CA GLU A 76 15.49 1.31 25.67
C GLU A 76 15.98 -0.15 25.65
N LEU A 77 16.05 -0.72 24.45
CA LEU A 77 16.50 -2.08 24.21
C LEU A 77 17.91 -2.11 23.62
N GLY A 78 18.65 -3.18 23.91
CA GLY A 78 19.92 -3.46 23.23
C GLY A 78 19.74 -3.53 21.71
N VAL A 79 20.76 -3.11 20.96
CA VAL A 79 20.71 -3.03 19.48
C VAL A 79 20.28 -4.35 18.85
N GLN A 80 20.75 -5.48 19.39
CA GLN A 80 20.40 -6.81 18.88
C GLN A 80 18.91 -7.14 19.08
N ALA A 81 18.37 -6.88 20.28
CA ALA A 81 16.96 -7.08 20.57
C ALA A 81 16.07 -6.20 19.67
N LYS A 82 16.44 -4.93 19.45
CA LYS A 82 15.73 -4.04 18.52
C LYS A 82 15.66 -4.62 17.12
N ARG A 83 16.78 -5.10 16.57
CA ARG A 83 16.83 -5.70 15.22
C ARG A 83 15.93 -6.92 15.12
N GLN A 84 15.99 -7.81 16.11
CA GLN A 84 15.16 -9.02 16.16
C GLN A 84 13.67 -8.69 16.14
N ILE A 85 13.25 -7.83 17.06
CA ILE A 85 11.86 -7.40 17.18
C ILE A 85 11.42 -6.72 15.90
N PHE A 86 12.21 -5.78 15.36
CA PHE A 86 11.88 -5.04 14.15
C PHE A 86 11.59 -5.97 12.97
N TYR A 87 12.53 -6.84 12.59
CA TYR A 87 12.35 -7.66 11.38
C TYR A 87 11.28 -8.74 11.56
N ILE A 88 11.20 -9.41 12.72
CA ILE A 88 10.16 -10.42 12.97
C ILE A 88 8.78 -9.76 12.97
N PHE A 89 8.65 -8.62 13.68
CA PHE A 89 7.39 -7.87 13.73
C PHE A 89 6.94 -7.51 12.32
N PHE A 90 7.80 -6.89 11.50
CA PHE A 90 7.41 -6.48 10.14
C PHE A 90 7.12 -7.65 9.20
N CYS A 91 7.73 -8.83 9.39
CA CYS A 91 7.34 -10.04 8.66
C CYS A 91 5.90 -10.45 8.98
N ILE A 92 5.57 -10.54 10.27
CA ILE A 92 4.22 -10.90 10.73
C ILE A 92 3.22 -9.83 10.31
N TYR A 93 3.60 -8.56 10.40
CA TYR A 93 2.78 -7.41 10.08
C TYR A 93 2.34 -7.38 8.61
N GLU A 94 3.26 -7.63 7.67
CA GLU A 94 2.94 -7.79 6.24
C GLU A 94 2.03 -9.00 5.99
N GLY A 95 2.23 -10.10 6.72
CA GLY A 95 1.34 -11.26 6.70
C GLY A 95 -0.08 -10.89 7.14
N LEU A 96 -0.22 -10.16 8.24
CA LEU A 96 -1.51 -9.68 8.75
C LEU A 96 -2.19 -8.73 7.77
N PHE A 97 -1.44 -7.87 7.09
CA PHE A 97 -1.98 -7.01 6.04
C PHE A 97 -2.62 -7.84 4.91
N MET A 98 -1.90 -8.84 4.39
CA MET A 98 -2.43 -9.71 3.33
C MET A 98 -3.69 -10.46 3.79
N VAL A 99 -3.67 -11.03 5.01
CA VAL A 99 -4.83 -11.71 5.58
C VAL A 99 -6.02 -10.76 5.73
N ALA A 100 -5.80 -9.53 6.22
CA ALA A 100 -6.86 -8.55 6.38
C ALA A 100 -7.53 -8.20 5.05
N VAL A 101 -6.75 -7.99 3.99
CA VAL A 101 -7.30 -7.72 2.64
C VAL A 101 -8.06 -8.94 2.11
N ILE A 102 -7.52 -10.15 2.26
CA ILE A 102 -8.19 -11.38 1.81
C ILE A 102 -9.52 -11.58 2.54
N GLN A 103 -9.54 -11.40 3.86
CA GLN A 103 -10.76 -11.52 4.66
C GLN A 103 -11.79 -10.47 4.26
N TRP A 104 -11.36 -9.25 3.95
CA TRP A 104 -12.27 -8.21 3.48
C TRP A 104 -12.87 -8.54 2.11
N HIS A 105 -12.06 -9.08 1.19
CA HIS A 105 -12.55 -9.61 -0.08
C HIS A 105 -13.57 -10.73 0.11
N ASN A 106 -13.30 -11.67 1.02
CA ASN A 106 -14.21 -12.77 1.33
C ASN A 106 -15.53 -12.27 1.93
N TYR A 107 -15.46 -11.29 2.83
CA TYR A 107 -16.62 -10.65 3.43
C TYR A 107 -17.51 -9.99 2.37
N LYS A 108 -16.91 -9.24 1.42
CA LYS A 108 -17.65 -8.57 0.35
C LYS A 108 -18.02 -9.48 -0.82
N ARG A 109 -17.46 -10.69 -0.90
CA ARG A 109 -17.61 -11.64 -2.02
C ARG A 109 -17.34 -11.00 -3.38
N CYS A 110 -16.20 -10.31 -3.50
CA CYS A 110 -15.78 -9.66 -4.75
C CYS A 110 -14.49 -10.26 -5.30
N GLU A 111 -14.36 -10.24 -6.63
CA GLU A 111 -13.15 -10.73 -7.30
C GLU A 111 -11.92 -9.89 -6.95
N PHE A 112 -10.76 -10.54 -6.94
CA PHE A 112 -9.48 -9.84 -6.79
C PHE A 112 -9.11 -9.16 -8.10
N ALA A 113 -8.89 -7.84 -8.04
CA ALA A 113 -8.23 -7.15 -9.13
C ALA A 113 -6.78 -7.66 -9.27
N ARG A 114 -6.30 -7.76 -10.51
CA ARG A 114 -4.90 -8.12 -10.79
C ARG A 114 -3.90 -7.23 -10.06
N ILE A 115 -4.23 -5.94 -9.89
CA ILE A 115 -3.45 -4.97 -9.12
C ILE A 115 -3.29 -5.44 -7.67
N THR A 116 -4.37 -5.88 -7.02
CA THR A 116 -4.32 -6.42 -5.65
C THR A 116 -3.45 -7.68 -5.59
N THR A 117 -3.53 -8.56 -6.60
CA THR A 117 -2.67 -9.76 -6.69
C THR A 117 -1.19 -9.40 -6.82
N TYR A 118 -0.83 -8.46 -7.71
CA TYR A 118 0.54 -7.97 -7.82
C TYR A 118 1.03 -7.33 -6.51
N GLY A 119 0.15 -6.61 -5.83
CA GLY A 119 0.40 -6.07 -4.50
C GLY A 119 0.79 -7.14 -3.49
N PHE A 120 0.11 -8.30 -3.50
CA PHE A 120 0.47 -9.42 -2.61
C PHE A 120 1.79 -10.08 -2.97
N TYR A 121 2.14 -10.24 -4.24
CA TYR A 121 3.48 -10.73 -4.61
C TYR A 121 4.58 -9.82 -4.08
N ILE A 122 4.36 -8.51 -4.11
CA ILE A 122 5.31 -7.54 -3.57
C ILE A 122 5.40 -7.61 -2.04
N CYS A 123 4.28 -7.74 -1.34
CA CYS A 123 4.26 -7.96 0.11
C CYS A 123 5.01 -9.25 0.47
N ALA A 124 4.76 -10.36 -0.24
CA ALA A 124 5.47 -11.62 -0.04
C ALA A 124 6.99 -11.45 -0.25
N MET A 125 7.41 -10.73 -1.29
CA MET A 125 8.82 -10.41 -1.52
C MET A 125 9.40 -9.59 -0.37
N THR A 126 8.64 -8.64 0.20
CA THR A 126 9.06 -7.82 1.34
C THR A 126 9.21 -8.65 2.62
N VAL A 127 8.33 -9.62 2.85
CA VAL A 127 8.46 -10.60 3.94
C VAL A 127 9.76 -11.39 3.78
N VAL A 128 10.02 -11.95 2.59
CA VAL A 128 11.27 -12.69 2.32
C VAL A 128 12.49 -11.79 2.56
N LEU A 129 12.45 -10.55 2.08
CA LEU A 129 13.53 -9.59 2.26
C LEU A 129 13.78 -9.26 3.75
N ASN A 130 12.73 -9.11 4.55
CA ASN A 130 12.84 -8.90 5.99
C ASN A 130 13.44 -10.13 6.70
N LEU A 131 13.06 -11.34 6.30
CA LEU A 131 13.65 -12.58 6.82
C LEU A 131 15.14 -12.69 6.44
N CYS A 132 15.50 -12.41 5.19
CA CYS A 132 16.90 -12.38 4.77
C CYS A 132 17.72 -11.37 5.61
N ARG A 133 17.15 -10.20 5.89
CA ARG A 133 17.79 -9.20 6.76
C ARG A 133 17.89 -9.62 8.22
N TYR A 134 16.88 -10.29 8.73
CA TYR A 134 16.95 -10.89 10.05
C TYR A 134 18.13 -11.86 10.12
N VAL A 135 18.27 -12.76 9.15
CA VAL A 135 19.39 -13.72 9.11
C VAL A 135 20.75 -13.00 9.02
N ASP A 136 20.91 -12.04 8.09
CA ASP A 136 22.13 -11.24 7.94
C ASP A 136 22.52 -10.51 9.26
N ARG A 137 21.56 -9.80 9.87
CA ARG A 137 21.85 -8.92 11.02
C ARG A 137 21.81 -9.59 12.39
N VAL A 138 21.10 -10.71 12.52
CA VAL A 138 20.87 -11.37 13.81
C VAL A 138 21.65 -12.67 13.92
N VAL A 139 21.64 -13.49 12.86
CA VAL A 139 22.26 -14.83 12.90
C VAL A 139 23.74 -14.73 12.55
N PHE A 140 24.10 -13.98 11.50
CA PHE A 140 25.48 -13.83 11.06
C PHE A 140 26.18 -12.57 11.61
N ASP A 141 25.41 -11.62 12.17
CA ASP A 141 25.88 -10.29 12.63
C ASP A 141 26.70 -9.52 11.58
N THR A 142 26.40 -9.74 10.30
CA THR A 142 26.98 -9.01 9.16
C THR A 142 26.11 -7.82 8.79
N ASP A 143 26.52 -6.93 7.88
CA ASP A 143 25.67 -5.84 7.33
C ASP A 143 25.76 -5.76 5.79
N ILE A 144 26.00 -6.90 5.16
CA ILE A 144 26.32 -7.00 3.73
C ILE A 144 25.12 -6.56 2.89
N LEU A 145 23.90 -6.89 3.34
CA LEU A 145 22.68 -6.61 2.59
C LEU A 145 22.16 -5.18 2.78
N ARG A 146 22.91 -4.27 3.41
CA ARG A 146 22.40 -2.95 3.78
C ARG A 146 21.92 -2.10 2.60
N GLY A 147 22.80 -1.94 1.61
CA GLY A 147 22.49 -1.14 0.42
C GLY A 147 21.34 -1.73 -0.37
N VAL A 148 21.43 -3.04 -0.64
CA VAL A 148 20.42 -3.79 -1.42
C VAL A 148 19.05 -3.71 -0.75
N TYR A 149 18.98 -3.97 0.55
CA TYR A 149 17.72 -3.90 1.29
C TYR A 149 17.07 -2.53 1.21
N GLY A 150 17.82 -1.46 1.49
CA GLY A 150 17.27 -0.09 1.47
C GLY A 150 16.72 0.28 0.10
N GLN A 151 17.45 -0.07 -0.96
CA GLN A 151 17.03 0.17 -2.35
C GLN A 151 15.81 -0.65 -2.72
N VAL A 152 15.79 -1.94 -2.42
CA VAL A 152 14.65 -2.82 -2.76
C VAL A 152 13.39 -2.39 -2.02
N VAL A 153 13.47 -2.03 -0.72
CA VAL A 153 12.33 -1.51 0.03
C VAL A 153 11.81 -0.20 -0.57
N ALA A 154 12.70 0.72 -0.94
CA ALA A 154 12.31 1.98 -1.56
C ALA A 154 11.62 1.76 -2.92
N LEU A 155 12.22 0.95 -3.79
CA LEU A 155 11.68 0.61 -5.11
C LEU A 155 10.32 -0.10 -5.02
N THR A 156 10.19 -1.03 -4.07
CA THR A 156 8.96 -1.76 -3.77
C THR A 156 7.82 -0.79 -3.42
N ASN A 157 8.08 0.16 -2.52
CA ASN A 157 7.09 1.16 -2.12
C ASN A 157 6.70 2.09 -3.27
N ILE A 158 7.67 2.56 -4.05
CA ILE A 158 7.41 3.40 -5.23
C ILE A 158 6.57 2.64 -6.25
N PHE A 159 6.93 1.40 -6.56
CA PHE A 159 6.21 0.56 -7.51
C PHE A 159 4.76 0.32 -7.05
N LEU A 160 4.54 0.01 -5.78
CA LEU A 160 3.19 -0.10 -5.21
C LEU A 160 2.38 1.19 -5.37
N CYS A 161 2.98 2.34 -5.07
CA CYS A 161 2.32 3.63 -5.26
C CYS A 161 1.94 3.87 -6.73
N VAL A 162 2.85 3.58 -7.68
CA VAL A 162 2.57 3.71 -9.12
C VAL A 162 1.44 2.77 -9.55
N LEU A 163 1.47 1.53 -9.08
CA LEU A 163 0.47 0.50 -9.38
C LEU A 163 -0.92 0.91 -8.87
N MET A 164 -1.00 1.46 -7.66
CA MET A 164 -2.24 2.00 -7.08
C MET A 164 -2.70 3.29 -7.79
N ALA A 165 -1.75 4.12 -8.23
CA ALA A 165 -2.02 5.41 -8.86
C ALA A 165 -2.55 5.29 -10.29
N TYR A 166 -2.17 4.23 -11.01
CA TYR A 166 -2.50 4.05 -12.43
C TYR A 166 -3.99 4.30 -12.74
N TYR A 167 -4.89 3.69 -11.97
CA TYR A 167 -6.34 3.80 -12.22
C TYR A 167 -6.92 5.19 -11.87
N PRO A 168 -6.68 5.75 -10.66
CA PRO A 168 -7.07 7.12 -10.32
C PRO A 168 -6.63 8.15 -11.37
N PHE A 169 -5.37 8.06 -11.82
CA PHE A 169 -4.85 8.96 -12.84
C PHE A 169 -5.52 8.76 -14.20
N TYR A 170 -5.77 7.51 -14.61
CA TYR A 170 -6.52 7.23 -15.84
C TYR A 170 -7.94 7.84 -15.81
N ARG A 171 -8.64 7.78 -14.67
CA ARG A 171 -9.96 8.41 -14.52
C ARG A 171 -9.90 9.93 -14.57
N LEU A 172 -8.86 10.49 -13.96
CA LEU A 172 -8.60 11.93 -13.96
C LEU A 172 -8.35 12.46 -15.39
N THR A 173 -7.50 11.77 -16.17
CA THR A 173 -7.21 12.18 -17.56
C THR A 173 -8.45 12.09 -18.45
N LEU A 174 -9.27 11.04 -18.32
CA LEU A 174 -10.53 10.91 -19.05
C LEU A 174 -11.49 12.08 -18.80
N LEU A 175 -11.59 12.57 -17.56
CA LEU A 175 -12.40 13.76 -17.25
C LEU A 175 -11.89 15.01 -17.96
N PHE A 176 -10.57 15.24 -17.93
CA PHE A 176 -9.97 16.41 -18.58
C PHE A 176 -10.17 16.38 -20.09
N THR A 177 -10.00 15.22 -20.73
CA THR A 177 -10.24 15.07 -22.18
C THR A 177 -11.72 15.27 -22.52
N LYS A 178 -12.65 14.72 -21.73
CA LYS A 178 -14.10 14.91 -21.96
C LYS A 178 -14.53 16.36 -21.79
N LYS A 179 -14.01 17.06 -20.78
CA LYS A 179 -14.27 18.49 -20.56
C LYS A 179 -13.73 19.36 -21.70
N SER A 180 -12.55 19.02 -22.23
CA SER A 180 -11.94 19.72 -23.38
C SER A 180 -12.77 19.54 -24.66
N SER A 181 -13.31 18.33 -24.91
CA SER A 181 -14.15 18.07 -26.09
C SER A 181 -15.56 18.67 -25.99
N GLY A 182 -16.12 18.80 -24.79
CA GLY A 182 -17.43 19.43 -24.56
C GLY A 182 -17.44 20.95 -24.73
N ASN A 183 -16.30 21.62 -24.56
CA ASN A 183 -16.21 23.08 -24.68
C ASN A 183 -16.15 23.58 -26.14
N ASN A 184 -15.85 22.69 -27.10
CA ASN A 184 -15.81 23.01 -28.53
C ASN A 184 -17.17 22.90 -29.24
N LYS A 185 -18.26 22.57 -28.53
CA LYS A 185 -19.61 22.40 -29.12
C LYS A 185 -20.60 23.53 -28.74
N VAL A 186 -20.12 24.65 -28.20
CA VAL A 186 -20.97 25.77 -27.74
C VAL A 186 -20.79 27.02 -28.62
N HIS A 187 -20.17 26.89 -29.80
CA HIS A 187 -19.90 28.03 -30.69
C HIS A 187 -20.46 27.93 -32.11
N ASP A 188 -21.42 27.02 -32.37
CA ASP A 188 -22.19 26.98 -33.62
C ASP A 188 -23.67 27.26 -33.36
#